data_AF-A0A7H8KU68-F1
#
_entry.id   AF-A0A7H8KU68-F1
#
_cell.length_a   1.000
_cell.length_b   1.000
_cell.length_c   1.000
_cell.angle_alpha   90.00
_cell.angle_beta   90.00
_cell.angle_gamma   90.00
#
_symmetry.space_group_name_H-M   'P 1'
#
loop_
_entity.id
_entity.type
_entity.pdbx_description
1 polymer ?
#
loop_
_entity_poly.entity_id
_entity_poly.type
_entity_poly.pdbx_seq_one_letter_code
_entity_poly.pdbx_strand_id
1 'polypeptide(L)'
;MDIAAYTEQSSEYRTRPVPVDWAVVESWLGLELPTDYRELLDRHGPVLFGDHLWVHGPYVQDDRFDYGKWLHQQHRSARIELRELHGAQRPPVHPEPGGLLAFGATRESDTLFWDTADPDPDRWTVVVQRISHDENGAAGWYRTGLALGPLLHSLVTGPDVPPIGPRPAVRAGTAFLTEAVAWTPPPPAVPRLDEEQRRFALQTGTGLAALRVLTPPPEHPYLGSGHTWTSLAAALGTELPTDYREFMELYGSGHLGGWLRLHTPLRNGTHDFIEHQRDTSENYAFFREDDPEEYPLPVWPEPGGFLPFATSRDGDELGWLAQGPDPDRWPLAIWPRHADQGPPLEGGLVDVLLAWLRREIDVPGLPAYDEEDDPVEYATFEPFDDNAYW
;
A
#
# COMPACT_ATOMS: atom_id res chain seq x y z
N MET A 1 -10.33 -18.81 28.73
CA MET A 1 -8.93 -18.56 29.19
C MET A 1 -8.88 -17.43 30.20
N ASP A 2 -8.18 -17.59 31.34
CA ASP A 2 -7.97 -16.53 32.33
C ASP A 2 -6.52 -16.02 32.30
N ILE A 3 -6.27 -15.02 31.45
CA ILE A 3 -4.94 -14.39 31.35
C ILE A 3 -4.54 -13.67 32.64
N ALA A 4 -5.48 -13.37 33.54
CA ALA A 4 -5.19 -12.72 34.81
C ALA A 4 -4.47 -13.64 35.80
N ALA A 5 -4.51 -14.96 35.57
CA ALA A 5 -3.78 -15.93 36.38
C ALA A 5 -2.24 -15.80 36.25
N TYR A 6 -1.76 -15.23 35.14
CA TYR A 6 -0.33 -15.15 34.83
C TYR A 6 0.12 -13.77 34.30
N THR A 7 -0.72 -12.74 34.44
CA THR A 7 -0.35 -11.35 34.15
C THR A 7 -0.86 -10.36 35.18
N GLU A 8 -0.12 -9.27 35.34
CA GLU A 8 -0.53 -8.10 36.10
C GLU A 8 -1.20 -7.06 35.18
N GLN A 9 -2.24 -6.40 35.67
CA GLN A 9 -2.87 -5.29 34.94
C GLN A 9 -2.01 -4.03 35.07
N SER A 10 -1.67 -3.40 33.96
CA SER A 10 -0.99 -2.10 33.95
C SER A 10 -1.77 -1.05 34.77
N SER A 11 -1.06 -0.31 35.61
CA SER A 11 -1.60 0.78 36.42
C SER A 11 -1.95 2.01 35.59
N GLU A 12 -1.23 2.24 34.49
CA GLU A 12 -1.40 3.40 33.60
C GLU A 12 -2.49 3.15 32.56
N TYR A 13 -2.52 1.96 31.96
CA TYR A 13 -3.42 1.63 30.86
C TYR A 13 -4.32 0.45 31.23
N ARG A 14 -5.54 0.75 31.69
CA ARG A 14 -6.51 -0.27 32.10
C ARG A 14 -7.27 -0.84 30.90
N THR A 15 -7.45 -2.17 30.93
CA THR A 15 -8.35 -2.86 30.00
C THR A 15 -9.80 -2.46 30.28
N ARG A 16 -10.63 -2.43 29.23
CA ARG A 16 -12.05 -2.06 29.31
C ARG A 16 -12.84 -2.94 28.34
N PRO A 17 -13.81 -3.73 28.82
CA PRO A 17 -14.71 -4.48 27.96
C PRO A 17 -15.43 -3.59 26.93
N VAL A 18 -15.50 -4.06 25.70
CA VAL A 18 -16.31 -3.47 24.63
C VAL A 18 -17.17 -4.61 24.06
N PRO A 19 -18.51 -4.52 24.08
CA PRO A 19 -19.38 -5.63 23.72
C PRO A 19 -19.35 -5.85 22.21
N VAL A 20 -18.95 -7.04 21.77
CA VAL A 20 -18.89 -7.42 20.35
C VAL A 20 -20.07 -8.32 20.00
N ASP A 21 -20.71 -8.08 18.85
CA ASP A 21 -21.64 -9.03 18.26
C ASP A 21 -20.88 -10.04 17.40
N TRP A 22 -20.45 -11.14 18.04
CA TRP A 22 -19.63 -12.17 17.39
C TRP A 22 -20.33 -12.84 16.21
N ALA A 23 -21.66 -13.03 16.28
CA ALA A 23 -22.40 -13.66 15.19
C ALA A 23 -22.35 -12.82 13.91
N VAL A 24 -22.40 -11.49 14.04
CA VAL A 24 -22.25 -10.57 12.91
C VAL A 24 -20.83 -10.61 12.33
N VAL A 25 -19.80 -10.61 13.20
CA VAL A 25 -18.39 -10.68 12.79
C VAL A 25 -18.07 -11.99 12.07
N GLU A 26 -18.48 -13.12 12.65
CA GLU A 26 -18.26 -14.47 12.08
C GLU A 26 -19.03 -14.67 10.78
N SER A 27 -20.26 -14.13 10.68
CA SER A 27 -21.01 -14.13 9.42
C SER A 27 -20.32 -13.31 8.33
N TRP A 28 -19.64 -12.21 8.66
CA TRP A 28 -18.91 -11.41 7.69
C TRP A 28 -17.60 -12.07 7.27
N LEU A 29 -16.88 -12.69 8.22
CA LEU A 29 -15.67 -13.47 7.95
C LEU A 29 -15.96 -14.78 7.20
N GLY A 30 -17.17 -15.34 7.33
CA GLY A 30 -17.49 -16.67 6.83
C GLY A 30 -16.83 -17.80 7.63
N LEU A 31 -16.40 -17.53 8.87
CA LEU A 31 -15.71 -18.46 9.76
C LEU A 31 -16.15 -18.22 11.20
N GLU A 32 -16.18 -19.29 12.00
CA GLU A 32 -16.21 -19.18 13.46
C GLU A 32 -14.80 -18.85 13.98
N LEU A 33 -14.70 -18.07 15.05
CA LEU A 33 -13.42 -17.68 15.66
C LEU A 33 -13.05 -18.58 16.85
N PRO A 34 -11.78 -18.60 17.30
CA PRO A 34 -11.39 -19.35 18.49
C PRO A 34 -12.14 -18.85 19.73
N THR A 35 -12.60 -19.77 20.58
CA THR A 35 -13.34 -19.48 21.81
C THR A 35 -12.51 -18.65 22.78
N ASP A 36 -11.21 -18.96 22.91
CA ASP A 36 -10.32 -18.24 23.82
C ASP A 36 -10.05 -16.79 23.37
N TYR A 37 -10.07 -16.52 22.07
CA TYR A 37 -9.99 -15.17 21.50
C TYR A 37 -11.23 -14.35 21.81
N ARG A 38 -12.44 -14.89 21.58
CA ARG A 38 -13.69 -14.21 21.92
C ARG A 38 -13.78 -13.90 23.41
N GLU A 39 -13.49 -14.88 24.26
CA GLU A 39 -13.50 -14.70 25.73
C GLU A 39 -12.47 -13.67 26.22
N LEU A 40 -11.30 -13.62 25.60
CA LEU A 40 -10.26 -12.64 25.91
C LEU A 40 -10.77 -11.21 25.65
N LEU A 41 -11.34 -11.00 24.46
CA LEU A 41 -11.81 -9.69 24.01
C LEU A 41 -13.10 -9.25 24.71
N ASP A 42 -14.04 -10.15 24.98
CA ASP A 42 -15.24 -9.85 25.78
C ASP A 42 -14.88 -9.35 27.19
N ARG A 43 -13.82 -9.90 27.79
CA ARG A 43 -13.39 -9.56 29.15
C ARG A 43 -12.51 -8.32 29.22
N HIS A 44 -11.68 -8.07 28.20
CA HIS A 44 -10.63 -7.06 28.29
C HIS A 44 -10.75 -5.93 27.26
N GLY A 45 -11.57 -6.09 26.22
CA GLY A 45 -11.60 -5.19 25.08
C GLY A 45 -10.28 -5.21 24.28
N PRO A 46 -9.91 -4.11 23.60
CA PRO A 46 -8.60 -3.96 22.99
C PRO A 46 -7.48 -4.15 24.03
N VAL A 47 -6.56 -5.07 23.76
CA VAL A 47 -5.54 -5.49 24.74
C VAL A 47 -4.13 -5.56 24.13
N LEU A 48 -3.17 -5.01 24.88
CA LEU A 48 -1.74 -5.17 24.67
C LEU A 48 -1.20 -6.15 25.72
N PHE A 49 -0.49 -7.16 25.26
CA PHE A 49 0.07 -8.24 26.06
C PHE A 49 1.59 -8.21 26.04
N GLY A 50 2.20 -8.29 27.22
CA GLY A 50 3.65 -8.24 27.40
C GLY A 50 4.32 -6.97 26.89
N ASP A 51 3.61 -5.85 26.87
CA ASP A 51 4.06 -4.57 26.29
C ASP A 51 4.60 -4.71 24.84
N HIS A 52 4.14 -5.73 24.11
CA HIS A 52 4.71 -6.10 22.83
C HIS A 52 3.67 -6.61 21.82
N LEU A 53 2.73 -7.46 22.21
CA LEU A 53 1.72 -8.04 21.33
C LEU A 53 0.37 -7.33 21.45
N TRP A 54 -0.09 -6.68 20.38
CA TRP A 54 -1.48 -6.26 20.25
C TRP A 54 -2.33 -7.43 19.76
N VAL A 55 -3.38 -7.75 20.52
CA VAL A 55 -4.46 -8.63 20.04
C VAL A 55 -5.54 -7.71 19.48
N HIS A 56 -5.62 -7.64 18.15
CA HIS A 56 -6.63 -6.85 17.46
C HIS A 56 -7.98 -7.56 17.56
N GLY A 57 -9.02 -6.77 17.79
CA GLY A 57 -10.41 -7.22 17.86
C GLY A 57 -11.30 -6.43 16.91
N PRO A 58 -12.55 -6.87 16.72
CA PRO A 58 -13.55 -6.19 15.91
C PRO A 58 -14.01 -4.90 16.59
N TYR A 59 -13.14 -3.90 16.54
CA TYR A 59 -13.32 -2.57 17.09
C TYR A 59 -13.10 -1.49 16.04
N VAL A 60 -13.69 -0.33 16.29
CA VAL A 60 -13.47 0.87 15.50
C VAL A 60 -13.26 2.05 16.43
N GLN A 61 -12.32 2.92 16.05
CA GLN A 61 -12.17 4.26 16.60
C GLN A 61 -11.79 5.19 15.44
N ASP A 62 -12.59 6.23 15.23
CA ASP A 62 -12.44 7.17 14.12
C ASP A 62 -11.00 7.70 14.03
N ASP A 63 -10.51 7.80 12.79
CA ASP A 63 -9.15 8.24 12.41
C ASP A 63 -7.99 7.43 13.03
N ARG A 64 -8.26 6.31 13.70
CA ARG A 64 -7.22 5.49 14.35
C ARG A 64 -7.21 4.04 13.93
N PHE A 65 -8.37 3.40 13.91
CA PHE A 65 -8.46 1.97 13.63
C PHE A 65 -9.85 1.58 13.16
N ASP A 66 -9.90 0.75 12.13
CA ASP A 66 -11.08 0.07 11.66
C ASP A 66 -10.69 -1.39 11.42
N TYR A 67 -11.33 -2.33 12.13
CA TYR A 67 -10.99 -3.74 12.05
C TYR A 67 -11.06 -4.29 10.62
N GLY A 68 -12.10 -3.93 9.86
CA GLY A 68 -12.26 -4.39 8.47
C GLY A 68 -11.17 -3.86 7.56
N LYS A 69 -10.84 -2.56 7.66
CA LYS A 69 -9.75 -1.95 6.88
C LYS A 69 -8.39 -2.56 7.25
N TRP A 70 -8.13 -2.74 8.55
CA TRP A 70 -6.89 -3.34 9.03
C TRP A 70 -6.75 -4.78 8.54
N LEU A 71 -7.81 -5.60 8.66
CA LEU A 71 -7.80 -6.99 8.23
C LEU A 71 -7.54 -7.10 6.72
N HIS A 72 -8.27 -6.31 5.92
CA HIS A 72 -8.07 -6.25 4.47
C HIS A 72 -6.63 -5.87 4.11
N GLN A 73 -6.07 -4.85 4.77
CA GLN A 73 -4.69 -4.42 4.55
C GLN A 73 -3.68 -5.52 4.91
N GLN A 74 -3.83 -6.18 6.06
CA GLN A 74 -2.91 -7.25 6.46
C GLN A 74 -2.98 -8.46 5.53
N HIS A 75 -4.17 -8.86 5.10
CA HIS A 75 -4.35 -9.93 4.13
C HIS A 75 -3.76 -9.58 2.76
N ARG A 76 -3.98 -8.35 2.29
CA ARG A 76 -3.40 -7.86 1.04
C ARG A 76 -1.86 -7.86 1.10
N SER A 77 -1.28 -7.30 2.17
CA SER A 77 0.17 -7.31 2.37
C SER A 77 0.73 -8.73 2.44
N ALA A 78 0.06 -9.64 3.13
CA ALA A 78 0.43 -11.05 3.17
C ALA A 78 0.43 -11.68 1.77
N ARG A 79 -0.62 -11.46 0.96
CA ARG A 79 -0.69 -12.00 -0.41
C ARG A 79 0.45 -11.48 -1.29
N ILE A 80 0.81 -10.20 -1.17
CA ILE A 80 1.91 -9.58 -1.91
C ILE A 80 3.24 -10.23 -1.56
N GLU A 81 3.57 -10.30 -0.27
CA GLU A 81 4.82 -10.90 0.23
C GLU A 81 4.93 -12.39 -0.14
N LEU A 82 3.80 -13.07 -0.20
CA LEU A 82 3.73 -14.49 -0.54
C LEU A 82 3.90 -14.80 -2.03
N ARG A 83 3.96 -13.80 -2.92
CA ARG A 83 4.16 -13.99 -4.37
C ARG A 83 5.53 -14.55 -4.70
N GLU A 84 6.54 -14.10 -3.97
CA GLU A 84 7.93 -14.54 -4.13
C GLU A 84 8.11 -16.01 -3.71
N LEU A 85 7.14 -16.58 -2.99
CA LEU A 85 7.11 -17.99 -2.62
C LEU A 85 6.32 -18.82 -3.63
N HIS A 86 6.86 -19.99 -4.01
CA HIS A 86 6.24 -20.88 -4.99
C HIS A 86 5.76 -22.20 -4.38
N GLY A 87 4.65 -22.73 -4.93
CA GLY A 87 4.12 -24.05 -4.60
C GLY A 87 3.68 -24.20 -3.14
N ALA A 88 3.98 -25.34 -2.51
CA ALA A 88 3.57 -25.67 -1.14
C ALA A 88 4.16 -24.74 -0.05
N GLN A 89 5.03 -23.80 -0.41
CA GLN A 89 5.61 -22.80 0.50
C GLN A 89 4.72 -21.56 0.64
N ARG A 90 3.74 -21.37 -0.26
CA ARG A 90 2.78 -20.26 -0.23
C ARG A 90 1.51 -20.66 0.53
N PRO A 91 1.36 -20.32 1.83
CA PRO A 91 0.09 -20.50 2.52
C PRO A 91 -1.03 -19.69 1.83
N PRO A 92 -2.26 -20.22 1.74
CA PRO A 92 -3.41 -19.42 1.31
C PRO A 92 -3.68 -18.29 2.31
N VAL A 93 -4.32 -17.21 1.87
CA VAL A 93 -4.76 -16.11 2.75
C VAL A 93 -6.28 -16.06 2.73
N HIS A 94 -6.93 -15.83 3.88
CA HIS A 94 -8.38 -15.69 3.93
C HIS A 94 -8.85 -14.60 2.93
N PRO A 95 -9.90 -14.82 2.13
CA PRO A 95 -10.97 -15.83 2.27
C PRO A 95 -10.74 -17.18 1.57
N GLU A 96 -9.55 -17.46 1.04
CA GLU A 96 -9.27 -18.78 0.49
C GLU A 96 -9.47 -19.88 1.56
N PRO A 97 -9.99 -21.07 1.19
CA PRO A 97 -10.18 -22.17 2.14
C PRO A 97 -8.89 -22.56 2.87
N GLY A 98 -8.92 -22.56 4.20
CA GLY A 98 -7.74 -22.81 5.04
C GLY A 98 -6.74 -21.64 5.08
N GLY A 99 -7.13 -20.46 4.60
CA GLY A 99 -6.29 -19.28 4.50
C GLY A 99 -5.93 -18.64 5.85
N LEU A 100 -4.80 -17.95 5.88
CA LEU A 100 -4.32 -17.22 7.05
C LEU A 100 -5.26 -16.06 7.41
N LEU A 101 -5.69 -15.97 8.68
CA LEU A 101 -6.56 -14.90 9.19
C LEU A 101 -5.81 -14.02 10.20
N ALA A 102 -5.52 -12.77 9.87
CA ALA A 102 -4.80 -11.86 10.77
C ALA A 102 -5.62 -11.55 12.04
N PHE A 103 -4.97 -11.54 13.20
CA PHE A 103 -5.61 -11.23 14.48
C PHE A 103 -4.77 -10.37 15.42
N GLY A 104 -3.49 -10.16 15.13
CA GLY A 104 -2.59 -9.42 16.02
C GLY A 104 -1.39 -8.84 15.31
N ALA A 105 -0.73 -7.91 15.99
CA ALA A 105 0.53 -7.32 15.53
C ALA A 105 1.47 -7.10 16.70
N THR A 106 2.78 -7.16 16.46
CA THR A 106 3.79 -6.78 17.45
C THR A 106 4.15 -5.30 17.34
N ARG A 107 4.84 -4.74 18.33
CA ARG A 107 5.36 -3.35 18.28
C ARG A 107 6.42 -3.16 17.19
N GLU A 108 7.05 -4.24 16.76
CA GLU A 108 8.02 -4.36 15.68
C GLU A 108 7.32 -4.56 14.32
N SER A 109 5.98 -4.47 14.31
CA SER A 109 5.11 -4.60 13.13
C SER A 109 5.01 -6.01 12.55
N ASP A 110 5.50 -7.04 13.23
CA ASP A 110 5.24 -8.41 12.81
C ASP A 110 3.74 -8.71 12.91
N THR A 111 3.17 -9.37 11.91
CA THR A 111 1.73 -9.68 11.88
C THR A 111 1.49 -11.12 12.28
N LEU A 112 0.48 -11.35 13.12
CA LEU A 112 0.08 -12.67 13.59
C LEU A 112 -1.22 -13.11 12.91
N PHE A 113 -1.22 -14.34 12.42
CA PHE A 113 -2.32 -14.97 11.72
C PHE A 113 -2.72 -16.29 12.37
N TRP A 114 -4.00 -16.62 12.31
CA TRP A 114 -4.49 -17.98 12.49
C TRP A 114 -4.29 -18.78 11.20
N ASP A 115 -3.71 -19.98 11.30
CA ASP A 115 -3.83 -21.01 10.27
C ASP A 115 -5.21 -21.68 10.40
N THR A 116 -6.10 -21.39 9.45
CA THR A 116 -7.51 -21.83 9.49
C THR A 116 -7.75 -23.19 8.83
N ALA A 117 -6.69 -23.96 8.56
CA ALA A 117 -6.79 -25.25 7.87
C ALA A 117 -7.56 -26.33 8.66
N ASP A 118 -7.57 -26.27 10.01
CA ASP A 118 -8.40 -27.16 10.82
C ASP A 118 -9.85 -26.65 10.85
N PRO A 119 -10.87 -27.50 10.63
CA PRO A 119 -12.27 -27.08 10.69
C PRO A 119 -12.73 -26.67 12.09
N ASP A 120 -12.01 -27.05 13.15
CA ASP A 120 -12.27 -26.62 14.52
C ASP A 120 -11.44 -25.37 14.85
N PRO A 121 -12.06 -24.20 15.09
CA PRO A 121 -11.34 -22.95 15.34
C PRO A 121 -10.51 -22.98 16.63
N ASP A 122 -10.88 -23.81 17.61
CA ASP A 122 -10.11 -23.95 18.86
C ASP A 122 -8.79 -24.73 18.65
N ARG A 123 -8.56 -25.28 17.45
CA ARG A 123 -7.33 -25.96 17.05
C ARG A 123 -6.42 -25.13 16.13
N TRP A 124 -6.85 -23.92 15.76
CA TRP A 124 -6.03 -23.06 14.92
C TRP A 124 -4.71 -22.70 15.61
N THR A 125 -3.63 -22.73 14.84
CA THR A 125 -2.30 -22.40 15.33
C THR A 125 -1.84 -21.05 14.78
N VAL A 126 -0.95 -20.38 15.52
CA VAL A 126 -0.45 -19.05 15.12
C VAL A 126 0.70 -19.17 14.13
N VAL A 127 0.59 -18.39 13.07
CA VAL A 127 1.66 -18.08 12.12
C VAL A 127 2.07 -16.62 12.30
N VAL A 128 3.37 -16.34 12.29
CA VAL A 128 3.94 -15.01 12.46
C VAL A 128 4.66 -14.62 11.17
N GLN A 129 4.25 -13.50 10.58
CA GLN A 129 4.94 -12.86 9.47
C GLN A 129 5.87 -11.79 10.03
N ARG A 130 7.17 -11.91 9.78
CA ARG A 130 8.15 -10.90 10.19
C ARG A 130 8.32 -9.84 9.12
N ILE A 131 8.15 -8.57 9.48
CA ILE A 131 8.42 -7.44 8.58
C ILE A 131 9.90 -7.04 8.64
N SER A 132 10.53 -7.22 9.81
CA SER A 132 11.97 -7.00 9.97
C SER A 132 12.77 -8.06 9.20
N HIS A 133 13.56 -7.61 8.23
CA HIS A 133 14.49 -8.44 7.48
C HIS A 133 15.61 -8.91 8.44
N ASP A 134 15.98 -10.18 8.40
CA ASP A 134 17.17 -10.65 9.10
C ASP A 134 18.46 -10.18 8.37
N GLU A 135 19.64 -10.50 8.92
CA GLU A 135 20.93 -10.15 8.31
C GLU A 135 21.12 -10.71 6.89
N ASN A 136 20.24 -11.62 6.45
CA ASN A 136 20.22 -12.21 5.10
C ASN A 136 19.10 -11.64 4.22
N GLY A 137 18.35 -10.64 4.68
CA GLY A 137 17.35 -9.94 3.89
C GLY A 137 16.02 -10.66 3.72
N ALA A 138 15.73 -11.74 4.45
CA ALA A 138 14.47 -12.48 4.27
C ALA A 138 13.43 -12.11 5.34
N ALA A 139 12.29 -11.55 4.91
CA ALA A 139 11.05 -11.61 5.68
C ALA A 139 10.64 -13.08 5.86
N GLY A 140 10.35 -13.50 7.10
CA GLY A 140 10.14 -14.90 7.45
C GLY A 140 8.73 -15.22 7.92
N TRP A 141 8.18 -16.35 7.47
CA TRP A 141 6.93 -16.94 7.97
C TRP A 141 7.22 -18.02 9.01
N TYR A 142 6.85 -17.80 10.26
CA TYR A 142 7.10 -18.72 11.36
C TYR A 142 5.81 -19.36 11.87
N ARG A 143 5.72 -20.69 11.79
CA ARG A 143 4.62 -21.47 12.37
C ARG A 143 4.95 -21.86 13.80
N THR A 144 4.21 -21.32 14.75
CA THR A 144 4.46 -21.54 16.18
C THR A 144 4.03 -22.94 16.64
N GLY A 145 3.03 -23.53 15.97
CA GLY A 145 2.36 -24.76 16.42
C GLY A 145 1.52 -24.58 17.70
N LEU A 146 1.30 -23.34 18.15
CA LEU A 146 0.56 -23.02 19.37
C LEU A 146 -0.77 -22.33 19.03
N ALA A 147 -1.83 -22.68 19.77
CA ALA A 147 -3.07 -21.90 19.83
C ALA A 147 -2.89 -20.61 20.67
N LEU A 148 -3.88 -19.71 20.69
CA LEU A 148 -3.77 -18.39 21.33
C LEU A 148 -3.38 -18.49 22.80
N GLY A 149 -4.11 -19.26 23.59
CA GLY A 149 -3.83 -19.37 25.02
C GLY A 149 -2.41 -19.87 25.34
N PRO A 150 -1.98 -21.03 24.78
CA PRO A 150 -0.60 -21.48 24.92
C PRO A 150 0.43 -20.46 24.43
N LEU A 151 0.17 -19.73 23.34
CA LEU A 151 1.06 -18.68 22.86
C LEU A 151 1.19 -17.53 23.88
N LEU A 152 0.07 -16.98 24.35
CA LEU A 152 0.06 -15.89 25.33
C LEU A 152 0.70 -16.31 26.65
N HIS A 153 0.48 -17.55 27.09
CA HIS A 153 1.16 -18.09 28.26
C HIS A 153 2.68 -18.17 28.03
N SER A 154 3.11 -18.77 26.91
CA SER A 154 4.53 -18.94 26.58
C SER A 154 5.25 -17.60 26.38
N LEU A 155 4.55 -16.59 25.89
CA LEU A 155 5.06 -15.23 25.72
C LEU A 155 5.57 -14.60 27.03
N VAL A 156 4.99 -14.95 28.18
CA VAL A 156 5.32 -14.32 29.47
C VAL A 156 5.92 -15.29 30.50
N THR A 157 5.70 -16.60 30.36
CA THR A 157 6.22 -17.61 31.29
C THR A 157 7.23 -18.58 30.67
N GLY A 158 7.30 -18.66 29.35
CA GLY A 158 8.08 -19.67 28.63
C GLY A 158 9.56 -19.31 28.46
N PRO A 159 10.43 -20.29 28.13
CA PRO A 159 11.71 -19.98 27.49
C PRO A 159 11.46 -19.23 26.17
N ASP A 160 12.42 -18.43 25.67
CA ASP A 160 12.30 -17.65 24.43
C ASP A 160 11.50 -18.46 23.38
N VAL A 161 10.37 -17.90 22.93
CA VAL A 161 9.65 -18.38 21.74
C VAL A 161 10.08 -17.42 20.64
N PRO A 162 11.14 -17.72 19.86
CA PRO A 162 11.50 -16.86 18.75
C PRO A 162 10.31 -16.79 17.79
N PRO A 163 9.85 -15.60 17.37
CA PRO A 163 10.46 -14.28 17.58
C PRO A 163 9.82 -13.38 18.68
N ILE A 164 8.88 -13.86 19.50
CA ILE A 164 7.94 -12.99 20.24
C ILE A 164 8.25 -12.87 21.76
N GLY A 165 8.90 -13.85 22.40
CA GLY A 165 9.08 -13.86 23.88
C GLY A 165 10.48 -14.26 24.37
N PRO A 166 10.76 -14.12 25.69
CA PRO A 166 9.81 -13.75 26.74
C PRO A 166 9.66 -12.23 26.91
N ARG A 167 8.47 -11.82 27.32
CA ARG A 167 8.09 -10.42 27.56
C ARG A 167 7.57 -10.25 29.00
N PRO A 168 7.49 -9.01 29.53
CA PRO A 168 6.94 -8.77 30.87
C PRO A 168 5.56 -9.39 31.05
N ALA A 169 5.26 -9.95 32.22
CA ALA A 169 3.95 -10.54 32.53
C ALA A 169 2.87 -9.47 32.80
N VAL A 170 2.65 -8.57 31.83
CA VAL A 170 1.75 -7.41 31.96
C VAL A 170 0.71 -7.43 30.86
N ARG A 171 -0.54 -7.10 31.20
CA ARG A 171 -1.60 -6.76 30.25
C ARG A 171 -1.99 -5.30 30.41
N ALA A 172 -2.26 -4.63 29.30
CA ALA A 172 -2.63 -3.23 29.25
C ALA A 172 -3.82 -3.02 28.29
N GLY A 173 -4.66 -2.04 28.59
CA GLY A 173 -5.52 -1.45 27.56
C GLY A 173 -4.64 -0.76 26.52
N THR A 174 -5.11 -0.62 25.29
CA THR A 174 -4.32 0.07 24.26
C THR A 174 -4.37 1.58 24.48
N ALA A 175 -3.22 2.26 24.41
CA ALA A 175 -3.16 3.72 24.40
C ALA A 175 -3.72 4.33 23.09
N PHE A 176 -3.81 3.51 22.04
CA PHE A 176 -4.30 3.90 20.72
C PHE A 176 -5.83 3.87 20.62
N LEU A 177 -6.48 2.87 21.25
CA LEU A 177 -7.93 2.65 21.19
C LEU A 177 -8.62 2.91 22.54
N THR A 178 -8.48 4.12 23.06
CA THR A 178 -9.05 4.53 24.35
C THR A 178 -10.57 4.69 24.34
N GLU A 179 -11.13 4.94 23.16
CA GLU A 179 -12.55 5.23 22.92
C GLU A 179 -13.17 4.25 21.92
N ALA A 180 -12.54 3.08 21.74
CA ALA A 180 -13.05 2.05 20.82
C ALA A 180 -14.49 1.65 21.14
N VAL A 181 -15.25 1.50 20.06
CA VAL A 181 -16.58 0.88 20.06
C VAL A 181 -16.53 -0.41 19.26
N ALA A 182 -17.57 -1.22 19.39
CA ALA A 182 -17.71 -2.44 18.61
C ALA A 182 -17.75 -2.12 17.12
N TRP A 183 -16.94 -2.82 16.34
CA TRP A 183 -16.97 -2.71 14.89
C TRP A 183 -18.22 -3.39 14.35
N THR A 184 -18.81 -2.79 13.31
CA THR A 184 -19.89 -3.38 12.54
C THR A 184 -19.42 -3.48 11.10
N PRO A 185 -19.64 -4.62 10.42
CA PRO A 185 -19.30 -4.76 9.01
C PRO A 185 -19.89 -3.63 8.17
N PRO A 186 -19.10 -3.04 7.25
CA PRO A 186 -19.65 -2.09 6.31
C PRO A 186 -20.71 -2.77 5.42
N PRO A 187 -21.74 -2.04 4.96
CA PRO A 187 -22.66 -2.58 3.98
C PRO A 187 -21.90 -2.95 2.70
N PRO A 188 -22.37 -3.95 1.92
CA PRO A 188 -21.77 -4.29 0.64
C PRO A 188 -21.63 -3.04 -0.24
N ALA A 189 -20.42 -2.79 -0.74
CA ALA A 189 -20.17 -1.67 -1.62
C ALA A 189 -20.97 -1.83 -2.92
N VAL A 190 -21.61 -0.75 -3.37
CA VAL A 190 -22.21 -0.72 -4.71
C VAL A 190 -21.06 -0.63 -5.71
N PRO A 191 -20.96 -1.55 -6.70
CA PRO A 191 -19.89 -1.48 -7.69
C PRO A 191 -19.86 -0.11 -8.36
N ARG A 192 -18.67 0.50 -8.42
CA ARG A 192 -18.48 1.82 -9.03
C ARG A 192 -18.82 1.83 -10.52
N LEU A 193 -18.59 0.71 -11.21
CA LEU A 193 -18.85 0.51 -12.64
C LEU A 193 -19.82 -0.65 -12.85
N ASP A 194 -20.75 -0.48 -13.80
CA ASP A 194 -21.53 -1.59 -14.31
C ASP A 194 -20.70 -2.53 -15.20
N GLU A 195 -21.28 -3.65 -15.65
CA GLU A 195 -20.56 -4.66 -16.43
C GLU A 195 -20.06 -4.14 -17.80
N GLU A 196 -20.82 -3.27 -18.45
CA GLU A 196 -20.45 -2.70 -19.75
C GLU A 196 -19.31 -1.69 -19.60
N GLN A 197 -19.44 -0.79 -18.63
CA GLN A 197 -18.40 0.18 -18.26
C GLN A 197 -17.12 -0.52 -17.84
N ARG A 198 -17.23 -1.59 -17.02
CA ARG A 198 -16.08 -2.38 -16.59
C ARG A 198 -15.38 -3.05 -17.77
N ARG A 199 -16.13 -3.65 -18.70
CA ARG A 199 -15.57 -4.25 -19.92
C ARG A 199 -14.86 -3.20 -20.78
N PHE A 200 -15.47 -2.03 -20.94
CA PHE A 200 -14.85 -0.93 -21.67
C PHE A 200 -13.56 -0.43 -21.00
N ALA A 201 -13.62 -0.14 -19.70
CA ALA A 201 -12.51 0.39 -18.92
C ALA A 201 -11.32 -0.56 -18.83
N LEU A 202 -11.57 -1.87 -18.69
CA LEU A 202 -10.53 -2.86 -18.39
C LEU A 202 -10.07 -3.69 -19.59
N GLN A 203 -10.81 -3.72 -20.70
CA GLN A 203 -10.52 -4.68 -21.78
C GLN A 203 -10.56 -4.07 -23.18
N THR A 204 -11.63 -3.33 -23.52
CA THR A 204 -11.87 -2.98 -24.93
C THR A 204 -11.58 -1.52 -25.28
N GLY A 205 -11.67 -0.61 -24.31
CA GLY A 205 -11.41 0.81 -24.52
C GLY A 205 -9.91 1.11 -24.59
N THR A 206 -9.56 2.24 -25.20
CA THR A 206 -8.18 2.73 -25.32
C THR A 206 -8.09 4.23 -25.00
N GLY A 207 -6.86 4.70 -24.72
CA GLY A 207 -6.55 6.10 -24.50
C GLY A 207 -7.38 6.77 -23.39
N LEU A 208 -7.55 8.10 -23.51
CA LEU A 208 -8.22 8.92 -22.50
C LEU A 208 -9.68 8.51 -22.28
N ALA A 209 -10.35 7.96 -23.30
CA ALA A 209 -11.74 7.53 -23.16
C ALA A 209 -11.87 6.38 -22.15
N ALA A 210 -11.00 5.36 -22.25
CA ALA A 210 -10.98 4.26 -21.29
C ALA A 210 -10.50 4.71 -19.91
N LEU A 211 -9.44 5.54 -19.88
CA LEU A 211 -8.90 6.06 -18.62
C LEU A 211 -9.94 6.88 -17.86
N ARG A 212 -10.81 7.65 -18.53
CA ARG A 212 -11.89 8.41 -17.88
C ARG A 212 -12.97 7.55 -17.24
N VAL A 213 -13.24 6.38 -17.82
CA VAL A 213 -14.20 5.43 -17.23
C VAL A 213 -13.54 4.69 -16.07
N LEU A 214 -12.28 4.28 -16.24
CA LEU A 214 -11.54 3.58 -15.20
C LEU A 214 -11.25 4.50 -14.01
N THR A 215 -10.69 5.68 -14.26
CA THR A 215 -10.29 6.69 -13.27
C THR A 215 -11.03 7.98 -13.58
N PRO A 216 -12.20 8.25 -12.98
CA PRO A 216 -12.94 9.48 -13.24
C PRO A 216 -12.07 10.73 -12.97
N PRO A 217 -12.06 11.73 -13.87
CA PRO A 217 -11.31 12.95 -13.65
C PRO A 217 -11.91 13.76 -12.49
N PRO A 218 -11.09 14.53 -11.76
CA PRO A 218 -11.58 15.42 -10.71
C PRO A 218 -12.48 16.51 -11.28
N GLU A 219 -13.41 17.03 -10.47
CA GLU A 219 -14.27 18.15 -10.86
C GLU A 219 -13.47 19.44 -11.14
N HIS A 220 -12.34 19.60 -10.44
CA HIS A 220 -11.45 20.74 -10.51
C HIS A 220 -10.00 20.28 -10.67
N PRO A 221 -9.54 20.02 -11.92
CA PRO A 221 -8.14 19.71 -12.15
C PRO A 221 -7.27 20.91 -11.78
N TYR A 222 -6.15 20.63 -11.12
CA TYR A 222 -5.22 21.65 -10.65
C TYR A 222 -3.93 21.57 -11.44
N LEU A 223 -3.56 22.64 -12.14
CA LEU A 223 -2.32 22.71 -12.92
C LEU A 223 -1.25 23.58 -12.26
N GLY A 224 -1.59 24.24 -11.15
CA GLY A 224 -0.84 25.36 -10.62
C GLY A 224 -1.20 26.68 -11.27
N SER A 225 -0.64 27.76 -10.72
CA SER A 225 -0.77 29.11 -11.26
C SER A 225 0.60 29.76 -11.45
N GLY A 226 0.74 30.53 -12.54
CA GLY A 226 1.92 31.36 -12.80
C GLY A 226 2.67 31.08 -14.10
N HIS A 227 2.44 29.93 -14.75
CA HIS A 227 2.84 29.67 -16.13
C HIS A 227 1.62 29.42 -17.03
N THR A 228 1.87 29.54 -18.34
CA THR A 228 1.06 28.92 -19.39
C THR A 228 1.91 27.83 -20.04
N TRP A 229 1.30 26.88 -20.77
CA TRP A 229 2.08 25.90 -21.53
C TRP A 229 3.14 26.54 -22.44
N THR A 230 2.83 27.69 -23.05
CA THR A 230 3.77 28.44 -23.88
C THR A 230 4.94 29.01 -23.07
N SER A 231 4.69 29.58 -21.88
CA SER A 231 5.78 30.11 -21.07
C SER A 231 6.62 29.00 -20.41
N LEU A 232 6.00 27.87 -20.08
CA LEU A 232 6.68 26.66 -19.62
C LEU A 232 7.59 26.09 -20.72
N ALA A 233 7.07 25.93 -21.94
CA ALA A 233 7.86 25.43 -23.06
C ALA A 233 9.05 26.36 -23.40
N ALA A 234 8.84 27.67 -23.32
CA ALA A 234 9.92 28.65 -23.48
C ALA A 234 10.99 28.54 -22.38
N ALA A 235 10.59 28.23 -21.14
CA ALA A 235 11.52 28.05 -20.02
C ALA A 235 12.30 26.73 -20.11
N LEU A 236 11.64 25.63 -20.51
CA LEU A 236 12.29 24.33 -20.74
C LEU A 236 13.16 24.33 -22.00
N GLY A 237 12.85 25.19 -22.99
CA GLY A 237 13.50 25.18 -24.30
C GLY A 237 12.94 24.11 -25.25
N THR A 238 11.81 23.50 -24.89
CA THR A 238 11.09 22.51 -25.69
C THR A 238 9.60 22.51 -25.37
N GLU A 239 8.78 22.14 -26.34
CA GLU A 239 7.39 21.75 -26.10
C GLU A 239 7.34 20.41 -25.35
N LEU A 240 6.26 20.20 -24.59
CA LEU A 240 5.95 18.92 -23.95
C LEU A 240 5.00 18.08 -24.83
N PRO A 241 5.00 16.75 -24.69
CA PRO A 241 4.12 15.87 -25.45
C PRO A 241 2.64 16.27 -25.35
N THR A 242 1.92 16.11 -26.45
CA THR A 242 0.51 16.50 -26.58
C THR A 242 -0.39 15.67 -25.68
N ASP A 243 -0.15 14.35 -25.60
CA ASP A 243 -0.90 13.44 -24.74
C ASP A 243 -0.78 13.79 -23.25
N TYR A 244 0.40 14.22 -22.80
CA TYR A 244 0.62 14.75 -21.45
C TYR A 244 -0.19 16.02 -21.20
N ARG A 245 -0.15 17.00 -22.11
CA ARG A 245 -0.93 18.23 -21.94
C ARG A 245 -2.43 17.95 -21.89
N GLU A 246 -2.94 17.08 -22.77
CA GLU A 246 -4.34 16.68 -22.76
C GLU A 246 -4.73 15.95 -21.46
N PHE A 247 -3.86 15.07 -20.97
CA PHE A 247 -4.06 14.41 -19.67
C PHE A 247 -4.07 15.42 -18.53
N MET A 248 -3.10 16.33 -18.46
CA MET A 248 -2.99 17.32 -17.39
C MET A 248 -4.12 18.35 -17.42
N GLU A 249 -4.61 18.77 -18.58
CA GLU A 249 -5.80 19.64 -18.67
C GLU A 249 -7.07 18.97 -18.15
N LEU A 250 -7.13 17.63 -18.21
CA LEU A 250 -8.29 16.86 -17.77
C LEU A 250 -8.20 16.42 -16.29
N TYR A 251 -7.02 16.00 -15.83
CA TYR A 251 -6.79 15.47 -14.49
C TYR A 251 -6.08 16.45 -13.56
N GLY A 252 -5.19 17.28 -14.09
CA GLY A 252 -4.29 18.11 -13.30
C GLY A 252 -3.16 17.31 -12.65
N SER A 253 -2.47 17.93 -11.70
CA SER A 253 -1.55 17.27 -10.78
C SER A 253 -2.30 16.60 -9.63
N GLY A 254 -1.68 15.58 -9.04
CA GLY A 254 -2.32 14.74 -8.04
C GLY A 254 -1.67 13.37 -7.91
N HIS A 255 -2.32 12.52 -7.13
CA HIS A 255 -1.97 11.11 -7.00
C HIS A 255 -2.84 10.25 -7.91
N LEU A 256 -2.22 9.53 -8.84
CA LEU A 256 -2.86 8.44 -9.57
C LEU A 256 -2.60 7.12 -8.85
N GLY A 257 -3.68 6.38 -8.57
CA GLY A 257 -3.63 5.07 -7.94
C GLY A 257 -3.05 5.06 -6.52
N GLY A 258 -3.09 6.20 -5.82
CA GLY A 258 -2.49 6.41 -4.51
C GLY A 258 -0.95 6.32 -4.47
N TRP A 259 -0.31 6.26 -5.64
CA TRP A 259 1.13 5.99 -5.75
C TRP A 259 1.88 7.03 -6.58
N LEU A 260 1.52 7.16 -7.86
CA LEU A 260 2.23 8.03 -8.81
C LEU A 260 1.78 9.47 -8.59
N ARG A 261 2.73 10.36 -8.29
CA ARG A 261 2.52 11.79 -8.08
C ARG A 261 2.87 12.53 -9.36
N LEU A 262 1.90 13.23 -9.92
CA LEU A 262 2.08 14.06 -11.11
C LEU A 262 2.50 15.45 -10.63
N HIS A 263 3.63 15.97 -11.13
CA HIS A 263 4.10 17.30 -10.74
C HIS A 263 3.17 18.39 -11.24
N THR A 264 3.15 19.54 -10.57
CA THR A 264 2.28 20.67 -10.90
C THR A 264 2.93 21.56 -11.99
N PRO A 265 2.56 21.42 -13.28
CA PRO A 265 3.39 21.90 -14.39
C PRO A 265 3.35 23.43 -14.55
N LEU A 266 2.24 24.07 -14.18
CA LEU A 266 2.03 25.51 -14.39
C LEU A 266 2.22 26.36 -13.12
N ARG A 267 2.68 25.74 -12.01
CA ARG A 267 3.04 26.48 -10.79
C ARG A 267 4.30 27.31 -11.03
N ASN A 268 4.29 28.55 -10.56
CA ASN A 268 5.46 29.42 -10.46
C ASN A 268 5.73 29.74 -8.98
N GLY A 269 6.99 29.65 -8.54
CA GLY A 269 7.38 29.98 -7.17
C GLY A 269 8.13 28.85 -6.49
N THR A 270 7.86 28.62 -5.21
CA THR A 270 8.51 27.52 -4.46
C THR A 270 8.01 26.17 -4.95
N HIS A 271 8.93 25.25 -5.22
CA HIS A 271 8.62 23.92 -5.76
C HIS A 271 7.92 24.02 -7.12
N ASP A 272 8.43 24.90 -7.99
CA ASP A 272 7.95 24.96 -9.37
C ASP A 272 8.49 23.78 -10.20
N PHE A 273 7.83 23.52 -11.32
CA PHE A 273 8.15 22.38 -12.19
C PHE A 273 9.59 22.43 -12.73
N ILE A 274 10.13 23.63 -12.97
CA ILE A 274 11.48 23.83 -13.53
C ILE A 274 12.53 23.57 -12.44
N GLU A 275 12.28 24.00 -11.22
CA GLU A 275 13.11 23.73 -10.05
C GLU A 275 13.20 22.22 -9.81
N HIS A 276 12.05 21.53 -9.74
CA HIS A 276 12.04 20.07 -9.55
C HIS A 276 12.76 19.33 -10.69
N GLN A 277 12.52 19.73 -11.94
CA GLN A 277 13.21 19.18 -13.10
C GLN A 277 14.74 19.34 -12.99
N ARG A 278 15.20 20.52 -12.60
CA ARG A 278 16.61 20.83 -12.40
C ARG A 278 17.20 19.98 -11.29
N ASP A 279 16.58 19.97 -10.12
CA ASP A 279 17.06 19.23 -8.94
C ASP A 279 17.19 17.74 -9.25
N THR A 280 16.19 17.14 -9.88
CA THR A 280 16.22 15.73 -10.28
C THR A 280 17.31 15.44 -11.31
N SER A 281 17.56 16.36 -12.26
CA SER A 281 18.63 16.21 -13.25
C SER A 281 20.02 16.38 -12.64
N GLU A 282 20.20 17.32 -11.72
CA GLU A 282 21.44 17.52 -10.97
C GLU A 282 21.74 16.30 -10.08
N ASN A 283 20.73 15.75 -9.41
CA ASN A 283 20.86 14.51 -8.63
C ASN A 283 21.25 13.32 -9.52
N TYR A 284 20.60 13.15 -10.68
CA TYR A 284 20.96 12.08 -11.62
C TYR A 284 22.38 12.23 -12.14
N ALA A 285 22.79 13.46 -12.51
CA ALA A 285 24.15 13.75 -12.94
C ALA A 285 25.18 13.42 -11.88
N PHE A 286 24.91 13.79 -10.62
CA PHE A 286 25.77 13.48 -9.48
C PHE A 286 26.01 11.98 -9.34
N PHE A 287 24.95 11.16 -9.39
CA PHE A 287 25.12 9.69 -9.32
C PHE A 287 25.81 9.11 -10.56
N ARG A 288 25.51 9.65 -11.75
CA ARG A 288 26.12 9.22 -13.02
C ARG A 288 27.62 9.52 -13.09
N GLU A 289 28.12 10.55 -12.39
CA GLU A 289 29.56 10.87 -12.34
C GLU A 289 30.37 9.74 -11.69
N ASP A 290 29.83 9.14 -10.63
CA ASP A 290 30.48 8.05 -9.89
C ASP A 290 30.19 6.67 -10.52
N ASP A 291 28.93 6.42 -10.94
CA ASP A 291 28.47 5.09 -11.40
C ASP A 291 27.72 5.14 -12.75
N PRO A 292 28.38 5.52 -13.87
CA PRO A 292 27.71 5.72 -15.16
C PRO A 292 27.08 4.46 -15.77
N GLU A 293 27.45 3.26 -15.28
CA GLU A 293 26.84 1.99 -15.69
C GLU A 293 25.47 1.77 -15.02
N GLU A 294 25.29 2.24 -13.78
CA GLU A 294 24.02 2.19 -13.03
C GLU A 294 23.07 3.33 -13.43
N TYR A 295 23.62 4.46 -13.89
CA TYR A 295 22.88 5.65 -14.32
C TYR A 295 23.09 5.96 -15.82
N PRO A 296 22.58 5.12 -16.74
CA PRO A 296 22.92 5.17 -18.16
C PRO A 296 22.16 6.24 -18.97
N LEU A 297 21.14 6.91 -18.39
CA LEU A 297 20.32 7.87 -19.12
C LEU A 297 21.12 9.17 -19.40
N PRO A 298 20.92 9.82 -20.56
CA PRO A 298 21.45 11.17 -20.76
C PRO A 298 20.78 12.14 -19.79
N VAL A 299 21.50 13.17 -19.33
CA VAL A 299 20.95 14.15 -18.36
C VAL A 299 20.31 15.30 -19.12
N TRP A 300 19.06 15.67 -18.83
CA TRP A 300 18.48 16.86 -19.43
C TRP A 300 19.28 18.13 -19.05
N PRO A 301 19.61 19.04 -19.99
CA PRO A 301 19.08 19.17 -21.36
C PRO A 301 19.97 18.60 -22.48
N GLU A 302 20.82 17.60 -22.21
CA GLU A 302 21.54 16.87 -23.27
C GLU A 302 20.54 16.28 -24.29
N PRO A 303 20.90 16.13 -25.58
CA PRO A 303 20.03 15.45 -26.55
C PRO A 303 19.66 14.04 -26.08
N GLY A 304 18.34 13.75 -26.00
CA GLY A 304 17.85 12.49 -25.44
C GLY A 304 17.80 12.45 -23.90
N GLY A 305 18.04 13.58 -23.24
CA GLY A 305 18.03 13.72 -21.79
C GLY A 305 16.73 13.30 -21.12
N PHE A 306 16.83 12.72 -19.94
CA PHE A 306 15.70 12.35 -19.10
C PHE A 306 15.03 13.60 -18.51
N LEU A 307 13.78 13.83 -18.88
CA LEU A 307 12.95 14.95 -18.45
C LEU A 307 11.82 14.43 -17.53
N PRO A 308 11.97 14.50 -16.19
CA PRO A 308 10.99 13.99 -15.24
C PRO A 308 9.74 14.87 -15.16
N PHE A 309 8.57 14.24 -14.97
CA PHE A 309 7.29 14.94 -14.75
C PHE A 309 6.43 14.33 -13.64
N ALA A 310 6.85 13.18 -13.09
CA ALA A 310 6.15 12.51 -12.02
C ALA A 310 7.13 11.73 -11.15
N THR A 311 6.78 11.54 -9.88
CA THR A 311 7.54 10.76 -8.91
C THR A 311 6.65 9.73 -8.22
N SER A 312 7.20 8.60 -7.86
CA SER A 312 6.51 7.53 -7.14
C SER A 312 6.44 7.85 -5.64
N ARG A 313 5.65 7.10 -4.88
CA ARG A 313 5.65 7.21 -3.40
C ARG A 313 7.01 6.85 -2.79
N ASP A 314 7.77 6.00 -3.46
CA ASP A 314 9.07 5.49 -3.00
C ASP A 314 10.24 6.31 -3.57
N GLY A 315 9.96 7.27 -4.45
CA GLY A 315 10.95 8.19 -5.03
C GLY A 315 11.55 7.69 -6.35
N ASP A 316 10.81 6.87 -7.10
CA ASP A 316 11.14 6.55 -8.49
C ASP A 316 10.65 7.67 -9.40
N GLU A 317 11.44 8.07 -10.39
CA GLU A 317 11.10 9.19 -11.28
C GLU A 317 10.58 8.68 -12.62
N LEU A 318 9.45 9.20 -13.09
CA LEU A 318 8.89 8.93 -14.42
C LEU A 318 9.05 10.17 -15.29
N GLY A 319 9.58 9.97 -16.50
CA GLY A 319 9.95 11.05 -17.40
C GLY A 319 10.01 10.63 -18.85
N TRP A 320 10.28 11.59 -19.73
CA TRP A 320 10.55 11.33 -21.14
C TRP A 320 12.04 11.32 -21.43
N LEU A 321 12.46 10.48 -22.37
CA LEU A 321 13.75 10.65 -23.03
C LEU A 321 13.54 11.60 -24.20
N ALA A 322 14.01 12.84 -24.07
CA ALA A 322 13.77 13.92 -25.03
C ALA A 322 14.57 13.74 -26.34
N GLN A 323 14.25 12.68 -27.08
CA GLN A 323 14.97 12.20 -28.24
C GLN A 323 14.41 12.79 -29.52
N GLY A 324 15.23 13.58 -30.22
CA GLY A 324 14.84 14.19 -31.48
C GLY A 324 13.84 15.35 -31.31
N PRO A 325 13.41 15.95 -32.43
CA PRO A 325 12.70 17.24 -32.43
C PRO A 325 11.19 17.16 -32.19
N ASP A 326 10.63 15.96 -32.11
CA ASP A 326 9.17 15.72 -32.03
C ASP A 326 8.81 15.16 -30.64
N PRO A 327 8.28 15.99 -29.72
CA PRO A 327 7.92 15.55 -28.37
C PRO A 327 6.92 14.41 -28.32
N ASP A 328 6.00 14.33 -29.29
CA ASP A 328 4.98 13.28 -29.35
C ASP A 328 5.58 11.88 -29.64
N ARG A 329 6.89 11.81 -29.92
CA ARG A 329 7.64 10.57 -30.17
C ARG A 329 8.66 10.24 -29.10
N TRP A 330 8.75 11.04 -28.05
CA TRP A 330 9.69 10.79 -26.97
C TRP A 330 9.30 9.53 -26.19
N PRO A 331 10.21 8.56 -26.03
CA PRO A 331 9.94 7.40 -25.20
C PRO A 331 9.77 7.80 -23.74
N LEU A 332 8.87 7.11 -23.04
CA LEU A 332 8.80 7.18 -21.58
C LEU A 332 9.91 6.31 -20.96
N ALA A 333 10.43 6.74 -19.82
CA ALA A 333 11.40 5.99 -19.04
C ALA A 333 11.10 6.18 -17.55
N ILE A 334 11.49 5.20 -16.74
CA ILE A 334 11.46 5.27 -15.29
C ILE A 334 12.89 5.22 -14.80
N TRP A 335 13.30 6.15 -13.94
CA TRP A 335 14.49 6.02 -13.12
C TRP A 335 14.08 5.44 -11.76
N PRO A 336 14.22 4.11 -11.56
CA PRO A 336 13.87 3.48 -10.30
C PRO A 336 14.90 3.77 -9.22
N ARG A 337 14.45 3.92 -7.97
CA ARG A 337 15.30 4.17 -6.80
C ARG A 337 15.95 2.91 -6.24
N HIS A 338 15.28 1.77 -6.39
CA HIS A 338 15.65 0.51 -5.72
C HIS A 338 15.86 -0.65 -6.70
N ALA A 339 16.08 -0.36 -7.97
CA ALA A 339 16.31 -1.36 -9.02
C ALA A 339 17.20 -0.79 -10.12
N ASP A 340 17.67 -1.65 -11.02
CA ASP A 340 18.40 -1.22 -12.21
C ASP A 340 17.48 -0.53 -13.21
N GLN A 341 18.06 0.41 -13.97
CA GLN A 341 17.37 1.10 -15.06
C GLN A 341 16.87 0.12 -16.14
N GLY A 342 15.54 0.05 -16.32
CA GLY A 342 14.90 -0.73 -17.38
C GLY A 342 14.94 -0.05 -18.76
N PRO A 343 14.51 -0.76 -19.82
CA PRO A 343 14.34 -0.15 -21.15
C PRO A 343 13.23 0.91 -21.16
N PRO A 344 13.19 1.81 -22.16
CA PRO A 344 12.07 2.72 -22.34
C PRO A 344 10.74 1.98 -22.49
N LEU A 345 9.68 2.57 -21.96
CA LEU A 345 8.32 2.03 -22.03
C LEU A 345 7.75 2.21 -23.44
N GLU A 346 6.93 1.24 -23.85
CA GLU A 346 6.25 1.26 -25.14
C GLU A 346 4.91 2.02 -25.04
N GLY A 347 4.71 3.01 -25.91
CA GLY A 347 3.46 3.79 -26.00
C GLY A 347 3.55 5.21 -25.44
N GLY A 348 2.45 5.96 -25.57
CA GLY A 348 2.30 7.28 -24.95
C GLY A 348 1.93 7.18 -23.47
N LEU A 349 1.90 8.32 -22.78
CA LEU A 349 1.60 8.40 -21.35
C LEU A 349 0.29 7.71 -20.99
N VAL A 350 -0.78 8.05 -21.71
CA VAL A 350 -2.12 7.56 -21.37
C VAL A 350 -2.22 6.05 -21.56
N ASP A 351 -1.55 5.50 -22.58
CA ASP A 351 -1.52 4.06 -22.84
C ASP A 351 -0.71 3.33 -21.77
N VAL A 352 0.45 3.87 -21.36
CA VAL A 352 1.26 3.32 -20.28
C VAL A 352 0.51 3.34 -18.94
N LEU A 353 -0.14 4.45 -18.58
CA LEU A 353 -0.93 4.55 -17.36
C LEU A 353 -2.10 3.57 -17.36
N LEU A 354 -2.78 3.42 -18.50
CA LEU A 354 -3.88 2.46 -18.64
C LEU A 354 -3.39 1.02 -18.53
N ALA A 355 -2.28 0.68 -19.18
CA ALA A 355 -1.66 -0.64 -19.10
C ALA A 355 -1.20 -0.97 -17.66
N TRP A 356 -0.60 0.00 -16.96
CA TRP A 356 -0.22 -0.14 -15.56
C TRP A 356 -1.44 -0.40 -14.66
N LEU A 357 -2.48 0.43 -14.76
CA LEU A 357 -3.70 0.26 -13.97
C LEU A 357 -4.44 -1.05 -14.28
N ARG A 358 -4.31 -1.58 -15.50
CA ARG A 358 -4.85 -2.89 -15.89
C ARG A 358 -3.97 -4.08 -15.50
N ARG A 359 -2.76 -3.84 -15.00
CA ARG A 359 -1.74 -4.86 -14.69
C ARG A 359 -1.24 -5.60 -15.94
N GLU A 360 -1.22 -4.90 -17.07
CA GLU A 360 -0.67 -5.41 -18.33
C GLU A 360 0.84 -5.21 -18.42
N ILE A 361 1.40 -4.29 -17.61
CA ILE A 361 2.83 -4.08 -17.44
C ILE A 361 3.23 -4.21 -15.98
N ASP A 362 4.42 -4.75 -15.76
CA ASP A 362 5.10 -4.87 -14.47
C ASP A 362 6.55 -4.45 -14.68
N VAL A 363 6.90 -3.26 -14.19
CA VAL A 363 8.20 -2.61 -14.41
C VAL A 363 8.68 -1.95 -13.12
N PRO A 364 9.98 -2.02 -12.80
CA PRO A 364 10.51 -1.36 -11.62
C PRO A 364 10.17 0.13 -11.59
N GLY A 365 9.77 0.62 -10.41
CA GLY A 365 9.35 2.00 -10.14
C GLY A 365 7.87 2.30 -10.36
N LEU A 366 7.11 1.35 -10.91
CA LEU A 366 5.65 1.29 -10.78
C LEU A 366 5.27 0.12 -9.85
N PRO A 367 4.32 0.30 -8.93
CA PRO A 367 3.96 -0.75 -8.00
C PRO A 367 3.19 -1.84 -8.74
N ALA A 368 3.56 -3.10 -8.47
CA ALA A 368 2.76 -4.24 -8.86
C ALA A 368 1.50 -4.30 -7.98
N TYR A 369 0.32 -4.26 -8.59
CA TYR A 369 -0.95 -4.45 -7.88
C TYR A 369 -1.20 -5.92 -7.56
N ASP A 370 -2.00 -6.20 -6.53
CA ASP A 370 -2.34 -7.57 -6.21
C ASP A 370 -3.24 -8.17 -7.32
N GLU A 371 -3.15 -9.47 -7.63
CA GLU A 371 -3.95 -10.12 -8.68
C GLU A 371 -5.42 -10.18 -8.28
N GLU A 372 -5.67 -10.25 -6.97
CA GLU A 372 -6.99 -10.22 -6.37
C GLU A 372 -7.50 -8.80 -6.14
N ASP A 373 -6.64 -7.77 -6.24
CA ASP A 373 -7.10 -6.40 -6.19
C ASP A 373 -8.00 -6.12 -7.41
N ASP A 374 -9.13 -5.47 -7.17
CA ASP A 374 -9.98 -4.97 -8.25
C ASP A 374 -9.38 -3.68 -8.82
N PRO A 375 -9.01 -3.63 -10.12
CA PRO A 375 -8.55 -2.40 -10.77
C PRO A 375 -9.48 -1.21 -10.62
N VAL A 376 -10.78 -1.46 -10.48
CA VAL A 376 -11.77 -0.42 -10.27
C VAL A 376 -11.64 0.23 -8.89
N GLU A 377 -11.11 -0.46 -7.90
CA GLU A 377 -10.99 0.08 -6.54
C GLU A 377 -9.71 0.90 -6.36
N TYR A 378 -8.58 0.47 -6.94
CA TYR A 378 -7.33 1.21 -6.81
C TYR A 378 -7.09 2.27 -7.90
N ALA A 379 -7.78 2.21 -9.05
CA ALA A 379 -7.63 3.22 -10.10
C ALA A 379 -8.40 4.52 -9.76
N THR A 380 -7.88 5.25 -8.78
CA THR A 380 -8.40 6.52 -8.29
C THR A 380 -7.46 7.67 -8.65
N PHE A 381 -7.99 8.89 -8.65
CA PHE A 381 -7.19 10.10 -8.79
C PHE A 381 -7.52 11.08 -7.68
N GLU A 382 -6.51 11.48 -6.91
CA GLU A 382 -6.64 12.48 -5.85
C GLU A 382 -5.97 13.77 -6.31
N PRO A 383 -6.74 14.82 -6.67
CA PRO A 383 -6.18 16.06 -7.18
C PRO A 383 -5.43 16.83 -6.10
N PHE A 384 -4.38 17.53 -6.52
CA PHE A 384 -3.67 18.49 -5.67
C PHE A 384 -4.40 19.84 -5.58
N ASP A 385 -3.92 20.66 -4.64
CA ASP A 385 -4.32 22.04 -4.45
C ASP A 385 -3.07 22.95 -4.26
N ASP A 386 -3.31 24.22 -3.95
CA ASP A 386 -2.23 25.19 -3.71
C ASP A 386 -1.28 24.81 -2.56
N ASN A 387 -1.67 23.91 -1.67
CA ASN A 387 -0.85 23.45 -0.54
C ASN A 387 0.04 22.25 -0.88
N ALA A 388 -0.15 21.63 -2.05
CA ALA A 388 0.65 20.49 -2.46
C ALA A 388 2.12 20.89 -2.66
N TYR A 389 3.04 20.05 -2.18
CA TYR A 389 4.48 20.29 -2.29
C TYR A 389 5.02 20.07 -3.71
N TRP A 390 4.32 19.29 -4.54
CA TRP A 390 4.77 18.79 -5.85
C TRP A 390 4.05 19.44 -7.02
#